data_AF-A0A965E6M7-F1
#
_entry.id   AF-A0A965E6M7-F1
#
_cell.length_a   1.000
_cell.length_b   1.000
_cell.length_c   1.000
_cell.angle_alpha   90.00
_cell.angle_beta   90.00
_cell.angle_gamma   90.00
#
_symmetry.space_group_name_H-M   'P 1'
#
loop_
_entity.id
_entity.type
_entity.pdbx_description
1 polymer ?
#
loop_
_entity_poly.entity_id
_entity_poly.type
_entity_poly.pdbx_seq_one_letter_code
_entity_poly.pdbx_strand_id
1 'polypeptide(L)' 'ESSAESRELFDLLGSPLTGSERVKALKIVRSGGGLAGAIESARNYASIAETECDRLPASDATEALRRAPRALLDSLVDL' A
#
# COMPACT_ATOMS: atom_id res chain seq x y z
N GLU A 1 -0.27 12.22 -17.55
CA GLU A 1 1.03 12.81 -17.90
C GLU A 1 2.08 12.34 -16.90
N SER A 2 3.31 12.07 -17.33
CA SER A 2 4.42 11.70 -16.41
C SER A 2 5.04 12.98 -15.84
N SER A 3 5.03 13.16 -14.52
CA SER A 3 5.72 14.29 -13.87
C SER A 3 7.23 14.15 -14.01
N ALA A 4 7.97 15.26 -13.85
CA ALA A 4 9.43 15.26 -13.83
C ALA A 4 9.99 14.30 -12.76
N GLU A 5 9.32 14.22 -11.61
CA GLU A 5 9.67 13.33 -10.50
C GLU A 5 9.47 11.85 -10.87
N SER A 6 8.43 11.54 -11.65
CA SER A 6 8.19 10.18 -12.16
C SER A 6 9.29 9.73 -13.12
N ARG A 7 9.82 10.66 -13.94
CA ARG A 7 10.95 10.38 -14.83
C ARG A 7 12.25 10.19 -14.05
N GLU A 8 12.50 11.05 -13.06
CA GLU A 8 13.65 10.92 -12.18
C GLU A 8 13.63 9.60 -11.39
N LEU A 9 12.47 9.18 -10.88
CA LEU A 9 12.33 7.89 -10.23
C LEU A 9 12.63 6.74 -11.20
N PHE A 10 12.13 6.81 -12.43
CA PHE A 10 12.42 5.80 -13.46
C PHE A 10 13.91 5.67 -13.72
N ASP A 11 14.63 6.78 -13.87
CA ASP A 11 16.07 6.79 -14.12
C ASP A 11 16.84 6.22 -12.91
N LEU A 12 16.45 6.56 -11.68
CA LEU A 12 17.03 6.00 -10.45
C LEU A 12 16.84 4.48 -10.35
N LEU A 13 15.64 3.98 -10.68
CA LEU A 13 15.31 2.55 -10.57
C LEU A 13 15.89 1.69 -11.71
N GLY A 14 16.46 2.31 -12.75
CA GLY A 14 17.09 1.61 -13.88
C GLY A 14 18.45 0.99 -13.56
N SER A 15 18.98 1.15 -12.34
CA SER A 15 20.29 0.64 -11.91
C SER A 15 20.32 0.36 -10.41
N PRO A 16 21.32 -0.37 -9.88
CA PRO A 16 21.48 -0.55 -8.44
C PRO A 16 21.60 0.79 -7.72
N LEU A 17 20.79 0.98 -6.68
CA LEU A 17 20.77 2.22 -5.90
C LEU A 17 21.87 2.25 -4.85
N THR A 18 22.57 3.37 -4.77
CA THR A 18 23.36 3.74 -3.58
C THR A 18 22.45 4.15 -2.42
N GLY A 19 23.02 4.27 -1.21
CA GLY A 19 22.26 4.67 -0.02
C GLY A 19 21.56 6.03 -0.15
N SER A 20 22.23 7.03 -0.75
CA SER A 20 21.67 8.36 -0.97
C SER A 20 20.57 8.36 -2.04
N GLU A 21 20.75 7.59 -3.12
CA GLU A 21 19.75 7.44 -4.18
C GLU A 21 18.49 6.74 -3.67
N ARG A 22 18.62 5.76 -2.77
CA ARG A 22 17.48 5.14 -2.10
C ARG A 22 16.67 6.15 -1.29
N VAL A 23 17.33 7.02 -0.53
CA VAL A 23 16.64 8.08 0.24
C VAL A 23 15.90 9.03 -0.69
N LYS A 24 16.52 9.41 -1.82
CA LYS A 24 15.90 10.26 -2.84
C LYS A 24 14.68 9.60 -3.48
N ALA A 25 14.81 8.34 -3.90
CA ALA A 25 13.72 7.56 -4.48
C ALA A 25 12.54 7.42 -3.49
N LEU A 26 12.82 7.12 -2.21
CA LEU A 26 11.79 7.06 -1.17
C LEU A 26 11.06 8.39 -1.00
N LYS A 27 11.78 9.52 -1.05
CA LYS A 27 11.17 10.85 -0.99
C LYS A 27 10.21 11.07 -2.16
N ILE A 28 10.62 10.73 -3.38
CA ILE A 28 9.78 10.86 -4.58
C ILE A 28 8.51 10.00 -4.45
N VAL A 29 8.65 8.73 -4.06
CA VAL A 29 7.51 7.81 -3.89
C VAL A 29 6.52 8.31 -2.84
N ARG A 30 7.01 8.84 -1.71
CA ARG A 30 6.17 9.37 -0.62
C ARG A 30 5.51 10.72 -0.94
N SER A 31 6.17 11.57 -1.71
CA SER A 31 5.63 12.88 -2.10
C SER A 31 4.69 12.80 -3.32
N GLY A 32 4.81 11.74 -4.12
CA GLY A 32 3.89 11.46 -5.21
C GLY A 32 2.57 10.85 -4.76
N GLY A 33 1.58 10.83 -5.66
CA GLY A 33 0.27 10.22 -5.41
C GLY A 33 0.23 8.68 -5.43
N GLY A 34 1.34 8.03 -5.81
CA GLY A 34 1.40 6.57 -5.97
C GLY A 34 1.18 5.81 -4.66
N LEU A 35 1.75 6.29 -3.55
CA LEU A 35 1.55 5.68 -2.23
C LEU A 35 0.09 5.79 -1.78
N ALA A 36 -0.53 6.96 -1.95
CA ALA A 36 -1.94 7.17 -1.64
C ALA A 36 -2.85 6.24 -2.46
N GLY A 37 -2.61 6.12 -3.78
CA GLY A 37 -3.38 5.22 -4.65
C GLY A 37 -3.19 3.73 -4.33
N ALA A 38 -1.98 3.33 -3.91
CA ALA A 38 -1.72 1.98 -3.45
C ALA A 38 -2.47 1.66 -2.13
N ILE A 39 -2.49 2.60 -1.18
CA ILE A 39 -3.25 2.48 0.08
C ILE A 39 -4.75 2.41 -0.21
N GLU A 40 -5.26 3.22 -1.13
CA GLU A 40 -6.67 3.18 -1.55
C GLU A 40 -7.04 1.83 -2.16
N SER A 41 -6.21 1.32 -3.08
CA SER A 41 -6.39 -0.01 -3.68
C SER A 41 -6.40 -1.10 -2.60
N ALA A 42 -5.49 -1.02 -1.63
CA ALA A 42 -5.41 -1.97 -0.54
C ALA A 42 -6.66 -1.93 0.36
N ARG A 43 -7.19 -0.73 0.67
CA ARG A 43 -8.47 -0.56 1.39
C ARG A 43 -9.64 -1.20 0.65
N ASN A 44 -9.66 -1.09 -0.69
CA ASN A 44 -10.69 -1.70 -1.51
C ASN A 44 -10.65 -3.23 -1.39
N TYR A 45 -9.46 -3.84 -1.49
CA TYR A 45 -9.31 -5.29 -1.31
C TYR A 45 -9.63 -5.76 0.10
N ALA A 46 -9.27 -4.99 1.14
CA ALA A 46 -9.66 -5.30 2.52
C ALA A 46 -11.19 -5.32 2.67
N SER A 47 -11.90 -4.35 2.10
CA SER A 47 -13.37 -4.32 2.10
C SER A 47 -13.98 -5.53 1.38
N ILE A 48 -13.40 -5.97 0.26
CA ILE A 48 -13.84 -7.17 -0.46
C ILE A 48 -13.64 -8.41 0.42
N ALA A 49 -12.47 -8.57 1.04
CA ALA A 49 -12.18 -9.69 1.92
C ALA A 49 -13.09 -9.74 3.15
N GLU A 50 -13.38 -8.58 3.76
CA GLU A 50 -14.34 -8.43 4.86
C GLU A 50 -15.74 -8.91 4.44
N THR A 51 -16.19 -8.52 3.25
CA THR A 51 -17.50 -8.89 2.69
C THR A 51 -17.59 -10.39 2.38
N GLU A 52 -16.55 -11.00 1.82
CA GLU A 52 -16.56 -12.44 1.54
C GLU A 52 -16.63 -13.28 2.83
N CYS A 53 -16.16 -12.75 3.97
CA CYS A 53 -16.32 -13.41 5.26
C CYS A 53 -17.78 -13.47 5.73
N ASP A 54 -18.70 -12.68 5.18
CA ASP A 54 -20.14 -12.79 5.47
C ASP A 54 -20.75 -14.11 4.98
N ARG A 55 -20.06 -14.80 4.06
CA ARG A 55 -20.50 -16.09 3.52
C ARG A 55 -20.13 -17.28 4.40
N LEU A 56 -19.29 -17.05 5.42
CA LEU A 56 -18.82 -18.07 6.34
C LEU A 56 -19.76 -18.19 7.55
N PRO A 57 -19.83 -19.36 8.21
CA PRO A 57 -20.58 -19.50 9.46
C PRO A 57 -20.09 -18.51 10.53
N ALA A 58 -21.04 -17.92 11.26
CA ALA A 58 -20.72 -17.00 12.36
C ALA A 58 -19.95 -17.72 13.46
N SER A 59 -18.74 -17.25 13.73
CA SER A 59 -17.87 -17.74 14.80
C SER A 59 -16.83 -16.67 15.15
N ASP A 60 -16.21 -16.79 16.32
CA ASP A 60 -15.10 -15.91 16.72
C ASP A 60 -13.93 -15.96 15.72
N ALA A 61 -13.69 -17.13 15.11
CA ALA A 61 -12.66 -17.30 14.09
C ALA A 61 -13.00 -16.52 12.81
N THR A 62 -14.26 -16.55 12.36
CA THR A 62 -14.73 -15.79 11.19
C THR A 62 -14.64 -14.28 11.43
N GLU A 63 -14.99 -13.82 12.64
CA GLU A 63 -14.89 -12.40 13.00
C GLU A 63 -13.43 -11.94 13.07
N ALA A 64 -12.54 -12.76 13.64
CA ALA A 64 -11.11 -12.48 13.65
C ALA A 64 -10.53 -12.39 12.22
N LEU A 65 -10.91 -13.34 11.35
CA LEU A 65 -10.49 -13.36 9.95
C LEU A 65 -11.00 -12.12 9.20
N ARG A 66 -12.26 -11.73 9.41
CA ARG A 66 -12.86 -10.52 8.83
C ARG A 66 -12.08 -9.26 9.19
N ARG A 67 -11.64 -9.12 10.45
CA ARG A 67 -10.93 -7.92 10.92
C ARG A 67 -9.46 -7.85 10.53
N ALA A 68 -8.83 -9.00 10.24
CA ALA A 68 -7.39 -9.07 10.01
C ALA A 68 -6.87 -8.18 8.86
N PRO A 69 -7.52 -8.09 7.68
CA PRO A 69 -7.08 -7.20 6.60
C PRO A 69 -7.06 -5.74 7.01
N ARG A 70 -8.10 -5.28 7.72
CA ARG A 70 -8.17 -3.90 8.23
C ARG A 70 -7.06 -3.61 9.23
N ALA A 71 -6.85 -4.51 10.20
CA ALA A 71 -5.81 -4.37 11.20
C ALA A 71 -4.41 -4.28 10.57
N LEU A 72 -4.16 -5.04 9.49
CA LEU A 72 -2.91 -4.93 8.75
C LEU A 72 -2.75 -3.55 8.10
N LEU A 73 -3.80 -3.00 7.48
CA LEU A 73 -3.74 -1.66 6.89
C LEU A 73 -3.60 -0.55 7.93
N ASP A 74 -4.25 -0.68 9.08
CA ASP A 74 -4.15 0.30 10.17
C ASP A 74 -2.72 0.32 10.77
N SER A 75 -1.95 -0.76 10.63
CA SER A 75 -0.52 -0.76 11.00
C SER A 75 0.36 0.11 10.08
N LEU A 76 -0.18 0.60 8.97
CA LEU A 76 0.50 1.44 7.98
C LEU A 76 0.25 2.94 8.19
N VAL A 77 -0.44 3.36 9.27
CA VAL A 77 -0.85 4.76 9.50
C VAL A 77 0.34 5.72 9.65
N ASP A 78 1.54 5.21 9.94
CA ASP A 78 2.78 6.01 10.11
C ASP A 78 3.68 6.07 8.85
N LEU A 79 3.22 5.61 7.68
CA LEU A 79 3.99 5.58 6.41
C LEU A 79 3.95 6.89 5.61
#